data_AF-A0AAE8WAD9-F1
#
_entry.id   AF-A0AAE8WAD9-F1
#
_cell.length_a   1.000
_cell.length_b   1.000
_cell.length_c   1.000
_cell.angle_alpha   90.00
_cell.angle_beta   90.00
_cell.angle_gamma   90.00
#
_symmetry.space_group_name_H-M   'P 1'
#
loop_
_entity.id
_entity.type
_entity.pdbx_description
1 polymer ?
#
loop_
_entity_poly.entity_id
_entity_poly.type
_entity_poly.pdbx_seq_one_letter_code
_entity_poly.pdbx_strand_id
1 'polypeptide(L)'
;MTNSVRHTTGNVFGLTATPAAACVGNTRPRVKVDPTHPRVDAPLSDDTRITYKAAAVYLAGKLYDQALKEASPVATLDDIANAIPEVMPEAFNAMGTAPGLAAVLLPEVTDLVWAYTAIEHARIEAGDGCDYLFDLLADGLKNGADPHIIRTDALAAPGRIRELAEQAGDSQ
;
A
#
# COMPACT_ATOMS: atom_id res chain seq x y z
N MET A 1 21.56 44.13 -44.16
CA MET A 1 20.09 44.17 -44.25
C MET A 1 19.54 43.96 -42.85
N THR A 2 19.00 45.03 -42.30
CA THR A 2 18.43 45.19 -40.95
C THR A 2 16.97 44.70 -40.90
N ASN A 3 16.58 44.07 -39.80
CA ASN A 3 15.23 44.02 -39.18
C ASN A 3 15.39 43.18 -37.90
N SER A 4 15.32 43.64 -36.65
CA SER A 4 14.50 44.63 -35.95
C SER A 4 13.00 44.36 -36.00
N VAL A 5 12.52 43.51 -35.08
CA VAL A 5 11.16 43.64 -34.52
C VAL A 5 11.23 43.36 -33.01
N ARG A 6 10.95 44.40 -32.23
CA ARG A 6 10.61 44.33 -30.80
C ARG A 6 9.13 43.98 -30.70
N HIS A 7 8.76 43.07 -29.82
CA HIS A 7 7.44 43.10 -29.19
C HIS A 7 7.57 42.87 -27.69
N THR A 8 7.29 43.95 -26.98
CA THR A 8 7.03 44.02 -25.54
C THR A 8 5.53 43.82 -25.36
N THR A 9 5.13 42.88 -24.50
CA THR A 9 3.78 42.85 -23.94
C THR A 9 3.91 42.50 -22.47
N GLY A 10 3.74 43.53 -21.64
CA GLY A 10 3.67 43.40 -20.20
C GLY A 10 2.34 42.77 -19.78
N ASN A 11 2.41 41.82 -18.86
CA ASN A 11 1.23 41.35 -18.14
C ASN A 11 1.21 42.01 -16.77
N VAL A 12 0.23 42.90 -16.61
CA VAL A 12 -0.13 43.56 -15.37
C VAL A 12 -0.90 42.54 -14.53
N PHE A 13 -0.28 42.03 -13.46
CA PHE A 13 -0.98 41.25 -12.44
C PHE A 13 -1.88 42.20 -11.65
N GLY A 14 -3.18 42.15 -11.95
CA GLY A 14 -4.23 42.77 -11.14
C GLY A 14 -4.43 41.98 -9.86
N LEU A 15 -4.02 42.58 -8.74
CA LEU A 15 -4.42 42.16 -7.39
C LEU A 15 -5.87 42.61 -7.14
N THR A 16 -6.84 41.74 -7.42
CA THR A 16 -8.20 41.92 -6.90
C THR A 16 -8.28 41.34 -5.50
N ALA A 17 -8.55 42.21 -4.52
CA ALA A 17 -8.77 41.86 -3.13
C ALA A 17 -9.98 40.91 -2.97
N THR A 18 -9.75 39.77 -2.34
CA THR A 18 -10.79 38.83 -1.89
C THR A 18 -11.56 39.43 -0.71
N PRO A 19 -12.89 39.55 -0.75
CA PRO A 19 -13.65 39.95 0.43
C PRO A 19 -13.61 38.85 1.50
N ALA A 20 -13.42 39.26 2.76
CA ALA A 20 -13.49 38.41 3.93
C ALA A 20 -14.89 37.80 4.05
N ALA A 21 -14.98 36.47 3.89
CA ALA A 21 -16.20 35.73 4.17
C ALA A 21 -16.49 35.79 5.68
N ALA A 22 -17.68 36.27 6.01
CA ALA A 22 -18.20 36.32 7.37
C ALA A 22 -18.20 34.91 7.99
N CYS A 23 -17.65 34.79 9.20
CA CYS A 23 -17.75 33.61 10.05
C CYS A 23 -19.21 33.39 10.48
N VAL A 24 -20.01 32.75 9.63
CA VAL A 24 -21.33 32.24 9.99
C VAL A 24 -21.13 31.01 10.87
N GLY A 25 -21.57 31.12 12.12
CA GLY A 25 -21.47 30.07 13.13
C GLY A 25 -22.04 28.75 12.63
N ASN A 26 -21.16 27.77 12.46
CA ASN A 26 -21.53 26.41 12.08
C ASN A 26 -22.03 25.66 13.32
N THR A 27 -23.26 25.95 13.76
CA THR A 27 -23.97 25.09 14.71
C THR A 27 -24.40 23.83 13.97
N ARG A 28 -23.45 22.90 13.79
CA ARG A 28 -23.77 21.54 13.37
C ARG A 28 -24.72 20.95 14.42
N PRO A 29 -25.90 20.42 14.03
CA PRO A 29 -26.74 19.70 14.95
C PRO A 29 -25.92 18.53 15.51
N ARG A 30 -25.79 18.51 16.84
CA ARG A 30 -25.17 17.42 17.58
C ARG A 30 -26.05 16.19 17.35
N VAL A 31 -25.65 15.36 16.39
CA VAL A 31 -26.29 14.06 16.15
C VAL A 31 -26.23 13.30 17.47
N LYS A 32 -27.40 13.09 18.09
CA LYS A 32 -27.53 12.17 19.22
C LYS A 32 -27.20 10.79 18.68
N VAL A 33 -25.97 10.35 18.89
CA VAL A 33 -25.57 8.96 18.69
C VAL A 33 -26.41 8.16 19.67
N ASP A 34 -27.39 7.43 19.16
CA ASP A 34 -28.20 6.53 19.96
C ASP A 34 -27.28 5.41 20.47
N PRO A 35 -27.08 5.26 21.80
CA PRO A 35 -26.20 4.23 22.36
C PRO A 35 -26.75 2.81 22.20
N THR A 36 -27.89 2.64 21.53
CA THR A 36 -28.53 1.34 21.30
C THR A 36 -28.13 0.66 20.00
N HIS A 37 -27.15 1.16 19.24
CA HIS A 37 -26.57 0.35 18.18
C HIS A 37 -25.95 -0.91 18.80
N PRO A 38 -26.46 -2.12 18.49
CA PRO A 38 -25.84 -3.33 18.96
C PRO A 38 -24.42 -3.32 18.42
N ARG A 39 -23.44 -3.33 19.32
CA ARG A 39 -22.08 -3.72 18.94
C ARG A 39 -22.23 -5.07 18.26
N VAL A 40 -21.94 -5.13 16.97
CA VAL A 40 -21.92 -6.37 16.21
C VAL A 40 -20.65 -7.11 16.64
N ASP A 41 -20.66 -7.61 17.88
CA ASP A 41 -19.59 -8.43 18.47
C ASP A 41 -19.83 -9.92 18.15
N ALA A 42 -20.78 -10.23 17.25
CA ALA A 42 -20.98 -11.59 16.78
C ALA A 42 -19.73 -12.01 15.98
N PRO A 43 -19.06 -13.10 16.38
CA PRO A 43 -17.89 -13.59 15.64
C PRO A 43 -18.30 -13.88 14.20
N LEU A 44 -17.51 -13.39 13.25
CA LEU A 44 -17.69 -13.69 11.82
C LEU A 44 -17.71 -15.20 11.63
N SER A 45 -18.62 -15.68 10.76
CA SER A 45 -18.59 -17.08 10.35
C SER A 45 -17.27 -17.42 9.67
N ASP A 46 -16.85 -18.68 9.74
CA ASP A 46 -15.62 -19.14 9.09
C ASP A 46 -15.61 -18.87 7.58
N ASP A 47 -16.74 -19.08 6.91
CA ASP A 47 -16.91 -18.82 5.48
C ASP A 47 -16.69 -17.34 5.15
N THR A 48 -17.22 -16.43 5.98
CA THR A 48 -17.02 -14.99 5.81
C THR A 48 -15.56 -14.61 6.03
N ARG A 49 -14.91 -15.17 7.06
CA ARG A 49 -13.49 -14.94 7.33
C ARG A 49 -12.60 -15.42 6.19
N ILE A 50 -12.85 -16.62 5.65
CA ILE A 50 -12.11 -17.17 4.50
C ILE A 50 -12.30 -16.26 3.27
N THR A 51 -13.53 -15.81 3.02
CA THR A 51 -13.84 -14.89 1.92
C THR A 51 -13.07 -13.58 2.04
N TYR A 52 -12.98 -13.01 3.25
CA TYR A 52 -12.23 -11.79 3.49
C TYR A 52 -10.72 -11.97 3.31
N LYS A 53 -10.16 -13.10 3.76
CA LYS A 53 -8.76 -13.41 3.50
C LYS A 53 -8.46 -13.55 2.01
N ALA A 54 -9.32 -14.25 1.26
CA ALA A 54 -9.17 -14.37 -0.20
C ALA A 54 -9.25 -12.99 -0.88
N ALA A 55 -10.15 -12.11 -0.44
CA ALA A 55 -10.24 -10.74 -0.95
C ALA A 55 -8.98 -9.92 -0.64
N ALA A 56 -8.42 -10.06 0.57
CA ALA A 56 -7.19 -9.38 0.95
C ALA A 56 -5.99 -9.86 0.10
N VAL A 57 -5.85 -11.18 -0.09
CA VAL A 57 -4.83 -11.78 -0.96
C VAL A 57 -4.96 -11.26 -2.40
N TYR A 58 -6.18 -11.22 -2.93
CA TYR A 58 -6.43 -10.69 -4.26
C TYR A 58 -6.02 -9.21 -4.39
N LEU A 59 -6.43 -8.36 -3.45
CA LEU A 59 -6.12 -6.93 -3.46
C LEU A 59 -4.61 -6.69 -3.34
N ALA A 60 -3.95 -7.30 -2.37
CA ALA A 60 -2.51 -7.15 -2.16
C ALA A 60 -1.71 -7.68 -3.35
N GLY A 61 -2.11 -8.82 -3.93
CA GLY A 61 -1.50 -9.36 -5.14
C GLY A 61 -1.62 -8.41 -6.33
N LYS A 62 -2.76 -7.73 -6.50
CA LYS A 62 -2.91 -6.72 -7.58
C LYS A 62 -2.08 -5.46 -7.37
N LEU A 63 -1.92 -5.01 -6.12
CA LEU A 63 -1.03 -3.89 -5.80
C LEU A 63 0.43 -4.27 -6.10
N TYR A 64 0.84 -5.48 -5.73
CA TYR A 64 2.16 -6.01 -6.04
C TYR A 64 2.40 -6.13 -7.55
N ASP A 65 1.50 -6.78 -8.29
CA ASP A 65 1.58 -6.88 -9.77
C ASP A 65 1.71 -5.51 -10.44
N GLN A 66 1.06 -4.48 -9.88
CA GLN A 66 1.15 -3.12 -10.41
C GLN A 66 2.49 -2.47 -10.06
N ALA A 67 2.96 -2.61 -8.82
CA ALA A 67 4.25 -2.05 -8.39
C ALA A 67 5.43 -2.60 -9.19
N LEU A 68 5.38 -3.89 -9.58
CA LEU A 68 6.40 -4.51 -10.43
C LEU A 68 6.54 -3.89 -11.83
N LYS A 69 5.56 -3.10 -12.29
CA LYS A 69 5.61 -2.42 -13.59
C LYS A 69 6.26 -1.04 -13.52
N GLU A 70 6.48 -0.52 -12.31
CA GLU A 70 7.08 0.79 -12.10
C GLU A 70 8.61 0.73 -12.16
N ALA A 71 9.25 1.89 -12.35
CA ALA A 71 10.70 1.98 -12.47
C ALA A 71 11.44 1.54 -11.18
N SER A 72 10.80 1.69 -10.03
CA SER A 72 11.30 1.23 -8.73
C SER A 72 10.19 0.49 -7.98
N PRO A 73 10.08 -0.84 -8.14
CA PRO A 73 9.05 -1.62 -7.48
C PRO A 73 9.11 -1.50 -5.95
N VAL A 74 10.30 -1.53 -5.36
CA VAL A 74 10.49 -1.40 -3.91
C VAL A 74 9.98 -0.07 -3.36
N ALA A 75 10.42 1.06 -3.94
CA ALA A 75 9.96 2.37 -3.49
C ALA A 75 8.44 2.53 -3.66
N THR A 76 7.89 2.00 -4.77
CA THR A 76 6.44 2.00 -5.01
C THR A 76 5.69 1.19 -3.95
N LEU A 77 6.20 0.02 -3.57
CA LEU A 77 5.60 -0.81 -2.52
C LEU A 77 5.67 -0.15 -1.15
N ASP A 78 6.79 0.51 -0.81
CA ASP A 78 6.91 1.31 0.41
C ASP A 78 5.86 2.43 0.44
N ASP A 79 5.70 3.18 -0.65
CA ASP A 79 4.70 4.25 -0.75
C ASP A 79 3.27 3.71 -0.60
N ILE A 80 2.95 2.60 -1.29
CA ILE A 80 1.64 1.94 -1.18
C ILE A 80 1.41 1.48 0.26
N ALA A 81 2.37 0.79 0.89
CA ALA A 81 2.24 0.27 2.24
C ALA A 81 1.96 1.37 3.27
N ASN A 82 2.60 2.53 3.10
CA ASN A 82 2.39 3.71 3.94
C ASN A 82 1.03 4.39 3.68
N ALA A 83 0.56 4.41 2.43
CA ALA A 83 -0.68 5.08 2.04
C ALA A 83 -1.95 4.25 2.31
N ILE A 84 -1.87 2.92 2.33
CA ILE A 84 -3.03 2.01 2.48
C ILE A 84 -3.96 2.37 3.65
N PRO A 85 -3.46 2.65 4.88
CA PRO A 85 -4.33 2.98 6.02
C PRO A 85 -5.23 4.19 5.81
N GLU A 86 -4.78 5.16 5.00
CA GLU A 86 -5.53 6.37 4.66
C GLU A 86 -6.40 6.15 3.42
N VAL A 87 -5.82 5.61 2.34
CA VAL A 87 -6.45 5.51 1.03
C VAL A 87 -7.55 4.44 0.98
N MET A 88 -7.35 3.30 1.65
CA MET A 88 -8.27 2.17 1.54
C MET A 88 -9.67 2.49 2.13
N PRO A 89 -9.80 3.08 3.33
CA PRO A 89 -11.10 3.52 3.83
C PRO A 89 -11.79 4.52 2.90
N GLU A 90 -11.04 5.49 2.36
CA GLU A 90 -11.58 6.49 1.44
C GLU A 90 -12.06 5.88 0.12
N ALA A 91 -11.27 4.97 -0.46
CA ALA A 91 -11.61 4.26 -1.69
C ALA A 91 -12.87 3.41 -1.51
N PHE A 92 -12.98 2.68 -0.40
CA PHE A 92 -14.16 1.87 -0.11
C PHE A 92 -15.42 2.74 0.08
N ASN A 93 -15.28 3.87 0.77
CA ASN A 93 -16.36 4.85 0.92
C ASN A 93 -16.79 5.43 -0.43
N ALA A 94 -15.84 5.80 -1.30
CA ALA A 94 -16.12 6.34 -2.63
C ALA A 94 -16.83 5.34 -3.55
N MET A 95 -16.56 4.03 -3.40
CA MET A 95 -17.23 2.96 -4.15
C MET A 95 -18.62 2.60 -3.60
N GLY A 96 -19.08 3.24 -2.52
CA GLY A 96 -20.34 2.90 -1.87
C GLY A 96 -20.36 1.51 -1.24
N THR A 97 -19.18 0.95 -0.94
CA THR A 97 -19.06 -0.33 -0.23
C THR A 97 -19.31 -0.14 1.27
N ALA A 98 -19.65 -1.22 1.97
CA ALA A 98 -19.89 -1.16 3.41
C ALA A 98 -18.62 -0.67 4.15
N PRO A 99 -18.69 0.43 4.94
CA PRO A 99 -17.51 0.96 5.64
C PRO A 99 -16.83 -0.06 6.56
N GLY A 100 -17.61 -0.99 7.13
CA GLY A 100 -17.09 -2.07 7.95
C GLY A 100 -16.20 -3.07 7.19
N LEU A 101 -16.39 -3.22 5.87
CA LEU A 101 -15.56 -4.11 5.07
C LEU A 101 -14.12 -3.59 4.95
N ALA A 102 -13.94 -2.28 4.77
CA ALA A 102 -12.61 -1.66 4.73
C ALA A 102 -11.86 -1.92 6.03
N ALA A 103 -12.53 -1.73 7.18
CA ALA A 103 -11.93 -1.96 8.50
C ALA A 103 -11.51 -3.42 8.71
N VAL A 104 -12.26 -4.37 8.17
CA VAL A 104 -11.94 -5.80 8.29
C VAL A 104 -10.80 -6.22 7.37
N LEU A 105 -10.75 -5.70 6.14
CA LEU A 105 -9.74 -6.08 5.17
C LEU A 105 -8.41 -5.34 5.36
N LEU A 106 -8.45 -4.12 5.92
CA LEU A 106 -7.29 -3.25 6.05
C LEU A 106 -6.06 -3.92 6.69
N PRO A 107 -6.15 -4.58 7.88
CA PRO A 107 -4.97 -5.20 8.48
C PRO A 107 -4.38 -6.29 7.59
N GLU A 108 -5.22 -7.18 7.04
CA GLU A 108 -4.78 -8.30 6.20
C GLU A 108 -4.11 -7.80 4.90
N VAL A 109 -4.68 -6.79 4.24
CA VAL A 109 -4.08 -6.18 3.03
C VAL A 109 -2.75 -5.51 3.39
N THR A 110 -2.69 -4.79 4.52
CA THR A 110 -1.48 -4.10 4.97
C THR A 110 -0.35 -5.08 5.24
N ASP A 111 -0.62 -6.18 5.96
CA ASP A 111 0.38 -7.19 6.29
C ASP A 111 0.92 -7.89 5.03
N LEU A 112 0.04 -8.23 4.09
CA LEU A 112 0.43 -8.82 2.81
C LEU A 112 1.31 -7.87 1.98
N VAL A 113 0.95 -6.58 1.90
CA VAL A 113 1.74 -5.60 1.16
C VAL A 113 3.11 -5.42 1.81
N TRP A 114 3.20 -5.31 3.14
CA TRP A 114 4.49 -5.27 3.83
C TRP A 114 5.33 -6.53 3.63
N ALA A 115 4.71 -7.70 3.49
CA ALA A 115 5.43 -8.93 3.17
C ALA A 115 6.01 -8.89 1.74
N TYR A 116 5.25 -8.41 0.74
CA TYR A 116 5.78 -8.18 -0.61
C TYR A 116 6.92 -7.14 -0.61
N THR A 117 6.78 -6.05 0.13
CA THR A 117 7.84 -5.05 0.29
C THR A 117 9.12 -5.68 0.83
N ALA A 118 9.02 -6.53 1.85
CA ALA A 118 10.17 -7.23 2.41
C ALA A 118 10.83 -8.20 1.42
N ILE A 119 10.05 -8.90 0.60
CA ILE A 119 10.56 -9.77 -0.47
C ILE A 119 11.41 -8.96 -1.45
N GLU A 120 10.93 -7.82 -1.92
CA GLU A 120 11.65 -7.03 -2.92
C GLU A 120 12.89 -6.33 -2.35
N HIS A 121 12.86 -5.86 -1.10
CA HIS A 121 14.07 -5.39 -0.41
C HIS A 121 15.11 -6.51 -0.29
N ALA A 122 14.68 -7.70 0.11
CA ALA A 122 15.59 -8.85 0.24
C ALA A 122 16.14 -9.31 -1.11
N ARG A 123 15.34 -9.25 -2.18
CA ARG A 123 15.79 -9.53 -3.55
C ARG A 123 16.94 -8.61 -3.97
N ILE A 124 16.81 -7.31 -3.72
CA ILE A 124 17.87 -6.34 -4.00
C ILE A 124 19.13 -6.64 -3.18
N GLU A 125 18.98 -6.97 -1.89
CA GLU A 125 20.12 -7.25 -1.01
C GLU A 125 20.87 -8.53 -1.42
N ALA A 126 20.14 -9.59 -1.78
CA ALA A 126 20.72 -10.87 -2.16
C ALA A 126 21.47 -10.80 -3.50
N GLY A 127 21.08 -9.87 -4.39
CA GLY A 127 21.67 -9.71 -5.71
C GLY A 127 21.25 -10.80 -6.71
N ASP A 128 21.96 -10.86 -7.83
CA ASP A 128 21.59 -11.71 -8.96
C ASP A 128 21.68 -13.22 -8.62
N GLY A 129 20.83 -14.02 -9.27
CA GLY A 129 20.88 -15.49 -9.21
C GLY A 129 20.02 -16.13 -8.12
N CYS A 130 19.36 -15.33 -7.28
CA CYS A 130 18.44 -15.81 -6.24
C CYS A 130 16.96 -15.51 -6.55
N ASP A 131 16.63 -15.03 -7.75
CA ASP A 131 15.28 -14.58 -8.12
C ASP A 131 14.19 -15.62 -7.86
N TYR A 132 14.46 -16.89 -8.17
CA TYR A 132 13.52 -17.99 -7.97
C TYR A 132 13.06 -18.12 -6.50
N LEU A 133 13.94 -17.87 -5.53
CA LEU A 133 13.58 -17.93 -4.12
C LEU A 133 12.53 -16.86 -3.78
N PHE A 134 12.76 -15.64 -4.25
CA PHE A 134 11.86 -14.52 -3.99
C PHE A 134 10.55 -14.64 -4.76
N ASP A 135 10.58 -15.19 -5.98
CA ASP A 135 9.38 -15.55 -6.73
C ASP A 135 8.54 -16.60 -5.99
N LEU A 136 9.20 -17.62 -5.42
CA LEU A 136 8.53 -18.65 -4.61
C LEU A 136 7.85 -18.05 -3.37
N LEU A 137 8.50 -17.12 -2.68
CA LEU A 137 7.92 -16.42 -1.53
C LEU A 137 6.70 -15.58 -1.94
N ALA A 138 6.82 -14.85 -3.04
CA ALA A 138 5.74 -14.02 -3.58
C ALA A 138 4.54 -14.88 -4.02
N ASP A 139 4.79 -16.01 -4.69
CA ASP A 139 3.75 -16.96 -5.07
C ASP A 139 3.13 -17.64 -3.84
N GLY A 140 3.89 -17.85 -2.77
CA GLY A 140 3.36 -18.28 -1.47
C GLY A 140 2.28 -17.32 -0.96
N LEU A 141 2.54 -16.01 -0.97
CA LEU A 141 1.56 -14.99 -0.56
C LEU A 141 0.32 -14.98 -1.45
N LYS A 142 0.49 -15.12 -2.77
CA LYS A 142 -0.64 -15.22 -3.72
C LYS A 142 -1.53 -16.44 -3.47
N ASN A 143 -0.99 -17.48 -2.85
CA ASN A 143 -1.69 -18.70 -2.47
C ASN A 143 -2.15 -18.73 -1.01
N GLY A 144 -2.03 -17.60 -0.29
CA GLY A 144 -2.52 -17.46 1.08
C GLY A 144 -1.57 -17.94 2.17
N ALA A 145 -0.25 -17.99 1.89
CA ALA A 145 0.75 -18.16 2.94
C ALA A 145 0.68 -17.04 3.98
N ASP A 146 1.15 -17.33 5.20
CA ASP A 146 1.18 -16.37 6.29
C ASP A 146 2.14 -15.21 5.99
N PRO A 147 1.67 -13.95 5.91
CA PRO A 147 2.51 -12.82 5.57
C PRO A 147 3.60 -12.53 6.60
N HIS A 148 3.39 -12.85 7.89
CA HIS A 148 4.42 -12.64 8.90
C HIS A 148 5.56 -13.62 8.73
N ILE A 149 5.26 -14.91 8.47
CA ILE A 149 6.28 -15.93 8.21
C ILE A 149 7.08 -15.56 6.97
N ILE A 150 6.39 -15.26 5.86
CA ILE A 150 7.05 -14.87 4.61
C ILE A 150 7.92 -13.62 4.78
N ARG A 151 7.43 -12.60 5.50
CA ARG A 151 8.20 -11.39 5.80
C ARG A 151 9.46 -11.72 6.59
N THR A 152 9.36 -12.56 7.62
CA THR A 152 10.52 -12.98 8.42
C THR A 152 11.53 -13.77 7.57
N ASP A 153 11.06 -14.72 6.76
CA ASP A 153 11.92 -15.53 5.90
C ASP A 153 12.60 -14.70 4.81
N ALA A 154 11.86 -13.78 4.18
CA ALA A 154 12.40 -12.84 3.19
C ALA A 154 13.55 -12.02 3.78
N LEU A 155 13.34 -11.38 4.94
CA LEU A 155 14.37 -10.56 5.60
C LEU A 155 15.60 -11.37 6.05
N ALA A 156 15.44 -12.66 6.34
CA ALA A 156 16.54 -13.53 6.73
C ALA A 156 17.31 -14.14 5.54
N ALA A 157 16.68 -14.20 4.35
CA ALA A 157 17.23 -14.92 3.20
C ALA A 157 18.60 -14.40 2.73
N PRO A 158 18.85 -13.08 2.58
CA PRO A 158 20.16 -12.59 2.12
C PRO A 158 21.32 -13.03 3.02
N GLY A 159 21.11 -13.01 4.34
CA GLY A 159 22.10 -13.49 5.32
C GLY A 159 22.41 -14.98 5.14
N ARG A 160 21.38 -15.82 5.03
CA ARG A 160 21.54 -17.27 4.82
C ARG A 160 22.23 -17.59 3.49
N ILE A 161 21.92 -16.83 2.43
CA ILE A 161 22.57 -17.00 1.11
C ILE A 161 24.08 -16.72 1.23
N ARG A 162 24.46 -15.65 1.92
CA ARG A 162 25.87 -15.29 2.14
C ARG A 162 26.61 -16.37 2.92
N GLU A 163 26.04 -16.86 4.00
CA GLU A 163 26.62 -17.93 4.83
C GLU A 163 26.85 -19.22 4.01
N LEU A 164 25.90 -19.59 3.17
CA LEU A 164 26.03 -20.77 2.29
C LEU A 164 27.11 -20.58 1.22
N ALA A 165 27.22 -19.38 0.65
CA ALA A 165 28.25 -19.07 -0.33
C ALA A 165 29.66 -19.15 0.27
N GLU A 166 29.85 -18.66 1.50
CA GLU A 166 31.11 -18.76 2.25
C GLU A 166 31.51 -20.22 2.50
N GLN A 167 30.56 -21.05 2.97
CA GLN A 167 30.80 -22.49 3.23
C GLN A 167 31.18 -23.26 1.96
N ALA A 168 30.58 -22.91 0.82
CA ALA A 168 30.90 -23.53 -0.46
C ALA A 168 32.29 -23.12 -0.99
N GLY A 169 32.73 -21.90 -0.69
CA GLY A 169 34.05 -21.37 -1.06
C GLY A 169 35.21 -21.97 -0.28
N ASP A 170 35.02 -22.25 1.01
CA ASP A 170 36.05 -22.82 1.90
C ASP A 170 36.33 -24.32 1.64
N SER A 171 35.54 -24.96 0.78
CA SER A 171 35.65 -26.37 0.43
C SER A 171 36.53 -26.65 -0.81
N GLN A 172 37.23 -25.64 -1.34
CA GLN A 172 38.16 -25.73 -2.49
C GLN A 172 39.62 -25.52 -2.08
#